data_AF-A0A9E5Z3Q5-F1
#
_entry.id   AF-A0A9E5Z3Q5-F1
#
_cell.length_a   1.000
_cell.length_b   1.000
_cell.length_c   1.000
_cell.angle_alpha   90.00
_cell.angle_beta   90.00
_cell.angle_gamma   90.00
#
_symmetry.space_group_name_H-M   'P 1'
#
loop_
_entity.id
_entity.type
_entity.pdbx_description
1 polymer ?
#
loop_
_entity_poly.entity_id
_entity_poly.type
_entity_poly.pdbx_seq_one_letter_code
_entity_poly.pdbx_strand_id
1 'polypeptide(L)'
;MTDPTPVDKPRSRHIALRESHSFPVSVIDQIHGMAEEGRYEIRGWGAKRKLPTFDDLVFITASASRYPMEGYREACDTTTVLGSRFASKPLELKIPITIAGMSFGSLSGHAKEALGRAATAVGTSTTTGDGGMTDEERNSSKHLVYQCLPSRYGFNPTDLMKADAIEIVLGQGAKPGGGGMLLGLKVSERVAGMRTLPPGIDQRSSSRHPDWSGPDDLVIKIEELREATNWEKPIYVKVGATRVAYDVKLAVAAGADVLVVDGMQGGTGAT
;
A
#
# COMPACT_ATOMS: atom_id res chain seq x y z
N MET A 1 -66.22 46.19 23.83
CA MET A 1 -65.90 44.87 23.25
C MET A 1 -64.50 44.99 22.66
N THR A 2 -63.49 44.63 23.43
CA THR A 2 -62.09 44.62 23.01
C THR A 2 -61.77 43.25 22.42
N ASP A 3 -61.35 43.24 21.16
CA ASP A 3 -60.93 42.04 20.43
C ASP A 3 -59.74 41.38 21.14
N PRO A 4 -59.73 40.04 21.36
CA PRO A 4 -58.61 39.38 21.99
C PRO A 4 -57.44 39.29 21.01
N THR A 5 -56.30 39.86 21.41
CA THR A 5 -55.01 39.76 20.73
C THR A 5 -54.67 38.29 20.39
N PRO A 6 -54.15 37.98 19.19
CA PRO A 6 -53.76 36.62 18.85
C PRO A 6 -52.58 36.16 19.71
N VAL A 7 -52.74 35.02 20.37
CA VAL A 7 -51.67 34.36 21.12
C VAL A 7 -50.68 33.78 20.10
N ASP A 8 -49.47 34.32 20.08
CA ASP A 8 -48.37 33.83 19.24
C ASP A 8 -47.99 32.40 19.69
N LYS A 9 -48.24 31.40 18.83
CA LYS A 9 -47.89 30.01 19.13
C LYS A 9 -46.37 29.90 19.15
N PRO A 10 -45.75 29.28 20.18
CA PRO A 10 -44.32 29.10 20.21
C PRO A 10 -43.87 28.28 18.99
N ARG A 11 -43.00 28.87 18.15
CA ARG A 11 -42.36 28.17 17.04
C ARG A 11 -41.75 26.87 17.59
N SER A 12 -42.20 25.72 17.09
CA SER A 12 -41.62 24.44 17.45
C SER A 12 -40.13 24.51 17.14
N ARG A 13 -39.29 24.55 18.18
CA ARG A 13 -37.85 24.33 18.00
C ARG A 13 -37.74 22.94 17.40
N HIS A 14 -37.40 22.87 16.11
CA HIS A 14 -36.88 21.65 15.53
C HIS A 14 -35.61 21.34 16.31
N ILE A 15 -35.73 20.50 17.34
CA ILE A 15 -34.59 19.86 17.98
C ILE A 15 -34.11 18.87 16.94
N ALA A 16 -33.27 19.33 16.02
CA ALA A 16 -32.53 18.44 15.15
C ALA A 16 -31.76 17.50 16.07
N LEU A 17 -32.07 16.21 16.00
CA LEU A 17 -31.34 15.19 16.72
C LEU A 17 -29.87 15.33 16.32
N ARG A 18 -29.03 15.71 17.29
CA ARG A 18 -27.61 15.88 17.04
C ARG A 18 -27.01 14.50 16.84
N GLU A 19 -26.51 14.22 15.65
CA GLU A 19 -25.87 12.95 15.38
C GLU A 19 -24.70 12.71 16.33
N SER A 20 -24.58 11.46 16.79
CA SER A 20 -23.43 11.04 17.56
C SER A 20 -22.20 11.02 16.65
N HIS A 21 -21.13 11.69 17.08
CA HIS A 21 -19.87 11.67 16.36
C HIS A 21 -19.22 10.27 16.39
N SER A 22 -19.40 9.53 17.48
CA SER A 22 -18.87 8.18 17.65
C SER A 22 -19.74 7.10 16.99
N PHE A 23 -21.04 7.35 16.87
CA PHE A 23 -22.02 6.44 16.28
C PHE A 23 -22.99 7.19 15.35
N PRO A 24 -22.49 7.71 14.21
CA PRO A 24 -23.37 8.30 13.20
C PRO A 24 -24.33 7.23 12.65
N VAL A 25 -25.43 7.65 12.03
CA VAL A 25 -26.49 6.73 11.53
C VAL A 25 -25.90 5.62 10.66
N SER A 26 -24.95 5.96 9.78
CA SER A 26 -24.27 4.99 8.92
C SER A 26 -23.48 3.90 9.68
N VAL A 27 -22.95 4.20 10.86
CA VAL A 27 -22.26 3.22 11.72
C VAL A 27 -23.28 2.36 12.45
N ILE A 28 -24.38 2.94 12.94
CA ILE A 28 -25.45 2.19 13.61
C ILE A 28 -26.10 1.21 12.62
N ASP A 29 -26.43 1.66 11.42
CA ASP A 29 -26.98 0.82 10.36
C ASP A 29 -26.04 -0.33 10.01
N GLN A 30 -24.73 -0.06 9.94
CA GLN A 30 -23.73 -1.11 9.72
C GLN A 30 -23.70 -2.12 10.87
N ILE A 31 -23.77 -1.67 12.12
CA ILE A 31 -23.81 -2.57 13.29
C ILE A 31 -25.05 -3.47 13.23
N HIS A 32 -26.22 -2.91 12.94
CA HIS A 32 -27.46 -3.67 12.81
C HIS A 32 -27.39 -4.68 11.66
N GLY A 33 -26.92 -4.27 10.48
CA GLY A 33 -26.75 -5.16 9.34
C GLY A 33 -25.80 -6.32 9.64
N MET A 34 -24.64 -6.05 10.26
CA MET A 34 -23.70 -7.11 10.66
C MET A 34 -24.29 -8.04 11.73
N ALA A 35 -25.10 -7.51 12.65
CA ALA A 35 -25.75 -8.31 13.69
C ALA A 35 -26.87 -9.21 13.12
N GLU A 36 -27.60 -8.74 12.11
CA GLU A 36 -28.65 -9.50 11.43
C GLU A 36 -28.08 -10.58 10.51
N GLU A 37 -27.05 -10.25 9.73
CA GLU A 37 -26.44 -11.18 8.78
C GLU A 37 -25.45 -12.16 9.43
N GLY A 38 -24.91 -11.82 10.61
CA GLY A 38 -23.86 -12.58 11.28
C GLY A 38 -22.52 -12.58 10.53
N ARG A 39 -22.31 -11.60 9.65
CA ARG A 39 -21.11 -11.46 8.79
C ARG A 39 -20.49 -10.10 8.98
N TYR A 40 -19.16 -10.05 8.93
CA TYR A 40 -18.45 -8.77 8.83
C TYR A 40 -18.39 -8.32 7.37
N GLU A 41 -18.40 -7.01 7.16
CA GLU A 41 -18.41 -6.45 5.82
C GLU A 41 -17.00 -6.33 5.25
N ILE A 42 -16.79 -6.90 4.06
CA ILE A 42 -15.53 -6.78 3.32
C ILE A 42 -15.64 -5.56 2.39
N ARG A 43 -14.73 -4.60 2.53
CA ARG A 43 -14.76 -3.35 1.75
C ARG A 43 -13.42 -3.08 1.06
N GLY A 44 -13.47 -2.44 -0.10
CA GLY A 44 -12.29 -1.86 -0.74
C GLY A 44 -12.12 -0.37 -0.40
N TRP A 45 -11.16 0.28 -1.07
CA TRP A 45 -10.82 1.70 -1.00
C TRP A 45 -9.90 2.12 0.18
N GLY A 46 -9.60 3.41 0.28
CA GLY A 46 -8.72 3.99 1.30
C GLY A 46 -9.45 4.43 2.57
N ALA A 47 -8.84 5.36 3.30
CA ALA A 47 -9.38 5.86 4.57
C ALA A 47 -10.79 6.45 4.43
N LYS A 48 -11.71 6.04 5.33
CA LYS A 48 -13.11 6.51 5.38
C LYS A 48 -13.31 7.78 6.20
N ARG A 49 -12.26 8.24 6.87
CA ARG A 49 -12.25 9.48 7.64
C ARG A 49 -11.37 10.51 6.94
N LYS A 50 -11.64 11.79 7.18
CA LYS A 50 -10.75 12.86 6.73
C LYS A 50 -9.38 12.68 7.38
N LEU A 51 -8.34 12.71 6.56
CA LEU A 51 -6.93 12.68 6.96
C LEU A 51 -6.23 13.91 6.40
N PRO A 52 -5.07 14.32 6.96
CA PRO A 52 -4.27 15.39 6.39
C PRO A 52 -3.94 15.13 4.92
N THR A 53 -3.93 16.18 4.14
CA THR A 53 -3.63 16.21 2.71
C THR A 53 -2.34 16.98 2.47
N PHE A 54 -1.83 16.98 1.23
CA PHE A 54 -0.67 17.81 0.90
C PHE A 54 -0.95 19.32 1.05
N ASP A 55 -2.22 19.74 0.97
CA ASP A 55 -2.63 21.13 1.19
C ASP A 55 -2.49 21.56 2.66
N ASP A 56 -2.37 20.61 3.59
CA ASP A 56 -2.13 20.89 5.01
C ASP A 56 -0.63 21.07 5.34
N LEU A 57 0.26 20.86 4.35
CA LEU A 57 1.71 21.01 4.52
C LEU A 57 2.17 22.42 4.16
N VAL A 58 3.06 22.98 4.97
CA VAL A 58 3.79 24.22 4.67
C VAL A 58 5.25 23.87 4.41
N PHE A 59 5.72 24.09 3.18
CA PHE A 59 7.13 23.94 2.84
C PHE A 59 7.91 25.18 3.28
N ILE A 60 8.93 24.97 4.11
CA ILE A 60 9.82 26.05 4.55
C ILE A 60 10.83 26.32 3.45
N THR A 61 10.73 27.49 2.81
CA THR A 61 11.64 27.89 1.73
C THR A 61 12.99 28.32 2.28
N ALA A 62 14.05 28.06 1.52
CA ALA A 62 15.35 28.62 1.81
C ALA A 62 15.38 30.11 1.49
N SER A 63 16.22 30.88 2.19
CA SER A 63 16.42 32.31 1.90
C SER A 63 17.91 32.67 1.99
N ALA A 64 18.46 32.76 3.20
CA ALA A 64 19.87 33.11 3.40
C ALA A 64 20.74 31.91 3.78
N SER A 65 20.18 30.88 4.43
CA SER A 65 20.93 29.70 4.87
C SER A 65 21.26 28.74 3.73
N ARG A 66 20.47 28.76 2.66
CA ARG A 66 20.69 28.09 1.38
C ARG A 66 20.10 28.96 0.27
N TYR A 67 20.72 28.98 -0.89
CA TYR A 67 20.18 29.71 -2.03
C TYR A 67 19.09 28.88 -2.69
N PRO A 68 17.89 29.44 -2.95
CA PRO A 68 16.87 28.78 -3.75
C PRO A 68 17.35 28.66 -5.19
N MET A 69 16.95 27.58 -5.87
CA MET A 69 17.26 27.43 -7.30
C MET A 69 16.42 28.39 -8.14
N GLU A 70 17.05 28.98 -9.15
CA GLU A 70 16.37 29.80 -10.15
C GLU A 70 15.79 28.90 -11.25
N GLY A 71 14.52 28.54 -11.14
CA GLY A 71 13.89 27.52 -12.01
C GLY A 71 13.89 27.80 -13.52
N TYR A 72 14.26 29.00 -13.99
CA TYR A 72 14.44 29.31 -15.42
C TYR A 72 15.89 29.17 -15.90
N ARG A 73 16.86 29.01 -14.99
CA ARG A 73 18.30 28.85 -15.28
C ARG A 73 18.80 27.48 -14.89
N GLU A 74 18.24 26.92 -13.83
CA GLU A 74 18.69 25.69 -13.20
C GLU A 74 17.62 24.60 -13.36
N ALA A 75 18.08 23.39 -13.68
CA ALA A 75 17.22 22.22 -13.72
C ALA A 75 17.28 21.49 -12.37
N CYS A 76 16.11 21.11 -11.84
CA CYS A 76 16.04 20.24 -10.69
C CYS A 76 16.27 18.79 -11.15
N ASP A 77 17.34 18.16 -10.68
CA ASP A 77 17.55 16.73 -10.90
C ASP A 77 16.55 15.94 -10.04
N THR A 78 15.71 15.15 -10.69
CA THR A 78 14.71 14.28 -10.05
C THR A 78 15.14 12.82 -10.02
N THR A 79 16.35 12.53 -10.50
CA THR A 79 16.91 11.18 -10.50
C THR A 79 16.97 10.65 -9.08
N THR A 80 16.42 9.45 -8.89
CA THR A 80 16.28 8.81 -7.59
C THR A 80 16.94 7.44 -7.65
N VAL A 81 18.01 7.27 -6.87
CA VAL A 81 18.74 6.00 -6.76
C VAL A 81 18.32 5.30 -5.47
N LEU A 82 17.79 4.09 -5.59
CA LEU A 82 17.29 3.29 -4.48
C LEU A 82 18.15 2.04 -4.27
N GLY A 83 18.67 1.91 -3.05
CA GLY A 83 19.41 0.74 -2.59
C GLY A 83 20.87 0.67 -3.01
N SER A 84 21.55 1.81 -3.08
CA SER A 84 22.99 1.91 -3.32
C SER A 84 23.88 1.42 -2.18
N ARG A 85 23.30 0.93 -1.07
CA ARG A 85 24.05 0.56 0.13
C ARG A 85 24.64 -0.84 0.03
N PHE A 86 23.84 -1.83 -0.39
CA PHE A 86 24.27 -3.23 -0.44
C PHE A 86 24.08 -3.87 -1.82
N ALA A 87 23.14 -3.39 -2.63
CA ALA A 87 22.91 -3.93 -3.96
C ALA A 87 23.98 -3.48 -4.96
N SER A 88 24.52 -4.43 -5.73
CA SER A 88 25.47 -4.13 -6.81
C SER A 88 24.80 -3.49 -8.04
N LYS A 89 23.48 -3.65 -8.22
CA LYS A 89 22.67 -2.97 -9.24
C LYS A 89 21.54 -2.19 -8.56
N PRO A 90 21.81 -1.00 -8.00
CA PRO A 90 20.77 -0.18 -7.39
C PRO A 90 19.73 0.24 -8.44
N LEU A 91 18.51 0.52 -7.97
CA LEU A 91 17.42 0.92 -8.84
C LEU A 91 17.46 2.42 -9.10
N GLU A 92 17.76 2.83 -10.33
CA GLU A 92 17.79 4.22 -10.76
C GLU A 92 16.50 4.60 -11.48
N LEU A 93 15.78 5.59 -10.95
CA LEU A 93 14.52 6.11 -11.50
C LEU A 93 14.72 7.56 -11.96
N LYS A 94 14.05 7.96 -13.03
CA LYS A 94 14.11 9.34 -13.55
C LYS A 94 13.36 10.34 -12.66
N ILE A 95 12.39 9.85 -11.87
CA ILE A 95 11.51 10.67 -11.03
C ILE A 95 11.31 10.00 -9.66
N PRO A 96 11.06 10.77 -8.59
CA PRO A 96 10.84 10.26 -7.23
C PRO A 96 9.40 9.79 -7.00
N ILE A 97 8.76 9.20 -8.01
CA ILE A 97 7.35 8.79 -7.97
C ILE A 97 7.27 7.35 -8.47
N THR A 98 6.86 6.40 -7.63
CA THR A 98 6.71 4.98 -8.00
C THR A 98 5.24 4.55 -7.99
N ILE A 99 4.94 3.46 -8.71
CA ILE A 99 3.60 2.85 -8.69
C ILE A 99 3.59 1.72 -7.66
N ALA A 100 2.86 1.93 -6.57
CA ALA A 100 2.76 0.99 -5.45
C ALA A 100 2.16 -0.37 -5.82
N GLY A 101 2.46 -1.38 -5.00
CA GLY A 101 2.06 -2.76 -5.24
C GLY A 101 0.55 -2.99 -5.14
N MET A 102 -0.04 -3.46 -6.24
CA MET A 102 -1.45 -3.87 -6.32
C MET A 102 -1.51 -5.22 -7.02
N SER A 103 -2.08 -6.24 -6.39
CA SER A 103 -1.99 -7.62 -6.88
C SER A 103 -2.77 -7.88 -8.16
N PHE A 104 -2.23 -8.72 -9.05
CA PHE A 104 -3.04 -9.40 -10.05
C PHE A 104 -4.09 -10.26 -9.36
N GLY A 105 -5.37 -10.07 -9.69
CA GLY A 105 -6.53 -10.58 -8.95
C GLY A 105 -7.33 -9.46 -8.28
N SER A 106 -6.64 -8.47 -7.68
CA SER A 106 -7.29 -7.19 -7.32
C SER A 106 -7.46 -6.31 -8.55
N LEU A 107 -6.42 -6.28 -9.40
CA LEU A 107 -6.42 -5.67 -10.72
C LEU A 107 -6.41 -6.73 -11.83
N SER A 108 -6.90 -6.35 -13.00
CA SER A 108 -6.82 -7.18 -14.21
C SER A 108 -5.40 -7.15 -14.81
N GLY A 109 -5.07 -8.15 -15.62
CA GLY A 109 -3.79 -8.19 -16.34
C GLY A 109 -3.59 -6.97 -17.24
N HIS A 110 -4.65 -6.48 -17.89
CA HIS A 110 -4.60 -5.28 -18.74
C HIS A 110 -4.30 -4.01 -17.93
N ALA A 111 -4.87 -3.87 -16.73
CA ALA A 111 -4.53 -2.75 -15.85
C ALA A 111 -3.05 -2.81 -15.43
N LYS A 112 -2.55 -4.00 -15.15
CA LYS A 112 -1.15 -4.23 -14.76
C LYS A 112 -0.20 -3.90 -15.92
N GLU A 113 -0.53 -4.32 -17.13
CA GLU A 113 0.20 -3.98 -18.35
C GLU A 113 0.22 -2.46 -18.60
N ALA A 114 -0.93 -1.80 -18.47
CA ALA A 114 -1.05 -0.36 -18.67
C ALA A 114 -0.16 0.42 -17.69
N LEU A 115 -0.16 0.01 -16.41
CA LEU A 115 0.72 0.61 -15.40
C LEU A 115 2.19 0.39 -15.73
N GLY A 116 2.57 -0.80 -16.20
CA GLY A 116 3.94 -1.11 -16.59
C GLY A 116 4.42 -0.25 -17.78
N ARG A 117 3.61 -0.15 -18.84
CA ARG A 117 3.91 0.70 -20.00
C ARG A 117 4.05 2.18 -19.58
N ALA A 118 3.15 2.67 -18.72
CA ALA A 118 3.20 4.05 -18.23
C ALA A 118 4.46 4.31 -17.39
N ALA A 119 4.78 3.41 -16.46
CA ALA A 119 5.98 3.52 -15.63
C ALA A 119 7.26 3.52 -16.47
N THR A 120 7.34 2.63 -17.46
CA THR A 120 8.45 2.58 -18.43
C THR A 120 8.59 3.90 -19.19
N ALA A 121 7.49 4.47 -19.68
CA ALA A 121 7.50 5.71 -20.45
C ALA A 121 8.01 6.90 -19.64
N VAL A 122 7.64 7.00 -18.36
CA VAL A 122 8.08 8.10 -17.47
C VAL A 122 9.38 7.79 -16.72
N GLY A 123 9.94 6.59 -16.89
CA GLY A 123 11.19 6.16 -16.27
C GLY A 123 11.10 5.89 -14.78
N THR A 124 10.00 5.29 -14.33
CA THR A 124 9.82 4.85 -12.93
C THR A 124 9.52 3.34 -12.84
N SER A 125 9.33 2.84 -11.61
CA SER A 125 9.06 1.45 -11.31
C SER A 125 7.59 1.17 -10.98
N THR A 126 7.20 -0.08 -11.22
CA THR A 126 5.97 -0.70 -10.72
C THR A 126 6.28 -1.76 -9.67
N THR A 127 5.31 -2.09 -8.83
CA THR A 127 5.42 -3.21 -7.87
C THR A 127 4.34 -4.27 -8.12
N THR A 128 4.69 -5.56 -8.02
CA THR A 128 3.78 -6.67 -8.36
C THR A 128 2.53 -6.77 -7.49
N GLY A 129 2.61 -6.37 -6.22
CA GLY A 129 1.54 -6.62 -5.27
C GLY A 129 1.50 -8.06 -4.78
N ASP A 130 0.48 -8.38 -3.97
CA ASP A 130 0.21 -9.71 -3.40
C ASP A 130 -0.12 -10.87 -4.39
N GLY A 131 0.16 -10.70 -5.69
CA GLY A 131 -0.34 -11.57 -6.76
C GLY A 131 0.67 -12.49 -7.44
N GLY A 132 1.96 -12.32 -7.15
CA GLY A 132 3.04 -12.86 -7.99
C GLY A 132 3.30 -11.98 -9.22
N MET A 133 4.21 -12.41 -10.08
CA MET A 133 4.61 -11.69 -11.29
C MET A 133 3.84 -12.24 -12.49
N THR A 134 3.14 -11.38 -13.22
CA THR A 134 2.53 -11.75 -14.50
C THR A 134 3.47 -11.45 -15.66
N ASP A 135 3.33 -12.17 -16.78
CA ASP A 135 4.08 -11.90 -18.00
C ASP A 135 3.78 -10.50 -18.54
N GLU A 136 2.52 -10.06 -18.45
CA GLU A 136 2.10 -8.72 -18.87
C GLU A 136 2.87 -7.62 -18.11
N GLU A 137 3.02 -7.76 -16.79
CA GLU A 137 3.82 -6.82 -16.00
C GLU A 137 5.29 -6.88 -16.35
N ARG A 138 5.87 -8.08 -16.40
CA ARG A 138 7.31 -8.19 -16.59
C ARG A 138 7.73 -7.66 -17.96
N ASN A 139 6.92 -7.90 -19.00
CA ASN A 139 7.19 -7.46 -20.37
C ASN A 139 6.92 -5.97 -20.58
N SER A 140 6.04 -5.35 -19.79
CA SER A 140 5.68 -3.93 -19.94
C SER A 140 6.47 -2.98 -19.05
N SER A 141 6.95 -3.44 -17.89
CA SER A 141 7.72 -2.65 -16.94
C SER A 141 9.22 -2.79 -17.18
N LYS A 142 9.92 -1.67 -17.39
CA LYS A 142 11.39 -1.61 -17.40
C LYS A 142 11.97 -1.90 -16.02
N HIS A 143 11.32 -1.37 -14.98
CA HIS A 143 11.71 -1.56 -13.58
C HIS A 143 10.52 -2.15 -12.80
N LEU A 144 10.70 -3.34 -12.24
CA LEU A 144 9.65 -4.06 -11.51
C LEU A 144 10.17 -4.53 -10.15
N VAL A 145 9.52 -4.03 -9.09
CA VAL A 145 9.73 -4.46 -7.71
C VAL A 145 8.86 -5.69 -7.44
N TYR A 146 9.46 -6.77 -6.98
CA TYR A 146 8.76 -8.02 -6.70
C TYR A 146 8.49 -8.21 -5.21
N GLN A 147 7.23 -8.45 -4.84
CA GLN A 147 6.87 -8.57 -3.42
C GLN A 147 7.01 -9.99 -2.87
N CYS A 148 7.63 -10.08 -1.70
CA CYS A 148 7.73 -11.26 -0.86
C CYS A 148 6.77 -11.12 0.32
N LEU A 149 5.62 -11.80 0.24
CA LEU A 149 4.51 -11.69 1.19
C LEU A 149 4.58 -12.73 2.30
N PRO A 150 3.94 -12.50 3.45
CA PRO A 150 3.79 -13.48 4.53
C PRO A 150 3.41 -14.89 4.05
N SER A 151 2.44 -14.99 3.15
CA SER A 151 1.91 -16.29 2.70
C SER A 151 2.56 -16.86 1.46
N ARG A 152 3.55 -16.16 0.88
CA ARG A 152 4.27 -16.61 -0.33
C ARG A 152 3.38 -16.90 -1.54
N TYR A 153 2.15 -16.37 -1.60
CA TYR A 153 1.28 -16.53 -2.75
C TYR A 153 1.92 -15.96 -4.01
N GLY A 154 2.03 -16.79 -5.05
CA GLY A 154 2.69 -16.41 -6.30
C GLY A 154 4.18 -16.11 -6.17
N PHE A 155 4.81 -16.53 -5.06
CA PHE A 155 6.25 -16.40 -4.88
C PHE A 155 6.98 -17.48 -5.69
N ASN A 156 7.80 -17.07 -6.64
CA ASN A 156 8.51 -17.95 -7.56
C ASN A 156 9.99 -17.51 -7.64
N PRO A 157 10.95 -18.39 -7.32
CA PRO A 157 12.39 -18.09 -7.45
C PRO A 157 12.79 -17.62 -8.86
N THR A 158 12.17 -18.15 -9.92
CA THR A 158 12.44 -17.72 -11.29
C THR A 158 12.04 -16.27 -11.51
N ASP A 159 10.91 -15.82 -10.95
CA ASP A 159 10.44 -14.44 -11.09
C ASP A 159 11.19 -13.50 -10.14
N LEU A 160 11.57 -14.00 -8.96
CA LEU A 160 12.52 -13.33 -8.07
C LEU A 160 13.80 -12.96 -8.84
N MET A 161 14.33 -13.87 -9.66
CA MET A 161 15.51 -13.64 -10.50
C MET A 161 15.28 -12.70 -11.68
N LYS A 162 14.04 -12.48 -12.11
CA LYS A 162 13.71 -11.50 -13.15
C LYS A 162 13.42 -10.09 -12.61
N ALA A 163 13.19 -9.92 -11.31
CA ALA A 163 12.86 -8.63 -10.70
C ALA A 163 14.04 -7.64 -10.71
N ASP A 164 13.75 -6.34 -10.56
CA ASP A 164 14.77 -5.28 -10.46
C ASP A 164 15.01 -4.85 -9.01
N ALA A 165 14.09 -5.18 -8.12
CA ALA A 165 14.16 -4.98 -6.68
C ALA A 165 13.21 -5.97 -6.00
N ILE A 166 13.40 -6.21 -4.70
CA ILE A 166 12.57 -7.15 -3.93
C ILE A 166 11.99 -6.41 -2.74
N GLU A 167 10.70 -6.54 -2.47
CA GLU A 167 10.03 -5.90 -1.35
C GLU A 167 9.44 -6.93 -0.39
N ILE A 168 10.02 -7.02 0.81
CA ILE A 168 9.49 -7.80 1.92
C ILE A 168 8.34 -7.03 2.55
N VAL A 169 7.14 -7.60 2.55
CA VAL A 169 5.92 -6.93 3.03
C VAL A 169 5.60 -7.35 4.45
N LEU A 170 5.88 -6.50 5.43
CA LEU A 170 5.47 -6.72 6.81
C LEU A 170 4.06 -6.19 7.10
N GLY A 171 3.63 -5.18 6.35
CA GLY A 171 2.29 -4.61 6.46
C GLY A 171 1.99 -3.57 5.39
N GLN A 172 0.73 -3.14 5.32
CA GLN A 172 0.28 -2.08 4.42
C GLN A 172 -0.60 -1.07 5.16
N GLY A 173 -0.74 0.13 4.62
CA GLY A 173 -1.45 1.24 5.25
C GLY A 173 -2.92 0.96 5.57
N ALA A 174 -3.62 0.27 4.68
CA ALA A 174 -5.04 -0.06 4.84
C ALA A 174 -5.30 -1.03 6.01
N LYS A 175 -4.38 -1.98 6.24
CA LYS A 175 -4.52 -3.07 7.21
C LYS A 175 -3.15 -3.50 7.75
N PRO A 176 -2.52 -2.66 8.61
CA PRO A 176 -1.11 -2.82 8.97
C PRO A 176 -0.81 -4.10 9.78
N GLY A 177 -1.79 -4.65 10.49
CA GLY A 177 -1.66 -5.92 11.23
C GLY A 177 -2.36 -7.12 10.56
N GLY A 178 -2.86 -6.95 9.33
CA GLY A 178 -3.61 -7.97 8.59
C GLY A 178 -2.88 -8.44 7.34
N GLY A 179 -3.15 -9.67 6.90
CA GLY A 179 -2.68 -10.17 5.60
C GLY A 179 -3.56 -9.73 4.43
N GLY A 180 -3.05 -9.86 3.20
CA GLY A 180 -3.82 -9.75 1.95
C GLY A 180 -5.14 -10.53 1.98
N MET A 181 -6.18 -9.98 1.35
CA MET A 181 -7.45 -10.67 1.15
C MET A 181 -7.85 -10.58 -0.33
N LEU A 182 -8.32 -11.69 -0.89
CA LEU A 182 -8.95 -11.71 -2.21
C LEU A 182 -10.18 -12.62 -2.15
N LEU A 183 -11.33 -12.08 -2.54
CA LEU A 183 -12.58 -12.84 -2.59
C LEU A 183 -12.50 -13.96 -3.61
N GLY A 184 -13.09 -15.11 -3.30
CA GLY A 184 -13.12 -16.30 -4.14
C GLY A 184 -13.73 -16.04 -5.51
N LEU A 185 -14.71 -15.12 -5.59
CA LEU A 185 -15.28 -14.64 -6.86
C LEU A 185 -14.23 -14.07 -7.82
N LYS A 186 -13.12 -13.54 -7.29
CA LYS A 186 -11.98 -13.01 -8.07
C LYS A 186 -10.84 -14.02 -8.22
N VAL A 187 -10.93 -15.18 -7.58
CA VAL A 187 -9.96 -16.28 -7.73
C VAL A 187 -10.36 -17.12 -8.94
N SER A 188 -10.15 -16.56 -10.13
CA SER A 188 -10.30 -17.26 -11.40
C SER A 188 -9.23 -18.36 -11.53
N GLU A 189 -9.41 -19.31 -12.45
CA GLU A 189 -8.43 -20.37 -12.76
C GLU A 189 -6.99 -19.87 -12.89
N ARG A 190 -6.79 -18.75 -13.59
CA ARG A 190 -5.46 -18.14 -13.74
C ARG A 190 -4.87 -17.65 -12.41
N VAL A 191 -5.66 -17.00 -11.56
CA VAL A 191 -5.24 -16.52 -10.23
C VAL A 191 -4.96 -17.71 -9.31
N ALA A 192 -5.85 -18.70 -9.33
CA ALA A 192 -5.70 -19.97 -8.63
C ALA A 192 -4.38 -20.67 -8.98
N GLY A 193 -4.09 -20.84 -10.28
CA GLY A 193 -2.86 -21.45 -10.76
C GLY A 193 -1.60 -20.69 -10.35
N MET A 194 -1.62 -19.35 -10.41
CA MET A 194 -0.48 -18.55 -9.97
C MET A 194 -0.22 -18.63 -8.46
N ARG A 195 -1.27 -18.80 -7.65
CA ARG A 195 -1.18 -18.76 -6.18
C ARG A 195 -1.22 -20.13 -5.53
N THR A 196 -1.30 -21.19 -6.32
CA THR A 196 -1.47 -22.58 -5.85
C THR A 196 -2.68 -22.70 -4.92
N LEU A 197 -3.81 -22.11 -5.34
CA LEU A 197 -5.07 -22.10 -4.58
C LEU A 197 -6.19 -22.76 -5.39
N PRO A 198 -7.20 -23.35 -4.73
CA PRO A 198 -8.41 -23.79 -5.40
C PRO A 198 -9.19 -22.59 -5.97
N PRO A 199 -9.72 -22.67 -7.21
CA PRO A 199 -10.60 -21.66 -7.78
C PRO A 199 -11.84 -21.41 -6.92
N GLY A 200 -12.32 -20.16 -6.90
CA GLY A 200 -13.57 -19.81 -6.21
C GLY A 200 -13.48 -19.70 -4.68
N ILE A 201 -12.32 -19.99 -4.07
CA ILE A 201 -12.13 -19.92 -2.62
C ILE A 201 -11.48 -18.61 -2.21
N ASP A 202 -12.00 -18.00 -1.13
CA ASP A 202 -11.42 -16.79 -0.55
C ASP A 202 -9.96 -17.03 -0.14
N GLN A 203 -9.08 -16.17 -0.63
CA GLN A 203 -7.71 -16.10 -0.16
C GLN A 203 -7.61 -15.19 1.06
N ARG A 204 -7.00 -15.69 2.12
CA ARG A 204 -6.56 -14.90 3.28
C ARG A 204 -5.11 -15.18 3.58
N SER A 205 -4.29 -14.16 3.41
CA SER A 205 -2.88 -14.24 3.78
C SER A 205 -2.72 -14.17 5.30
N SER A 206 -1.71 -14.88 5.79
CA SER A 206 -1.19 -14.74 7.15
C SER A 206 -0.78 -13.29 7.42
N SER A 207 -0.98 -12.84 8.66
CA SER A 207 -0.51 -11.51 9.10
C SER A 207 0.99 -11.44 9.36
N ARG A 208 1.68 -12.59 9.40
CA ARG A 208 3.10 -12.71 9.73
C ARG A 208 3.75 -13.72 8.81
N HIS A 209 5.01 -13.47 8.50
CA HIS A 209 5.87 -14.44 7.83
C HIS A 209 6.03 -15.67 8.74
N PRO A 210 5.67 -16.87 8.27
CA PRO A 210 5.66 -18.08 9.11
C PRO A 210 7.06 -18.62 9.37
N ASP A 211 8.03 -18.23 8.56
CA ASP A 211 9.43 -18.66 8.58
C ASP A 211 10.29 -17.85 9.56
N TRP A 212 9.71 -16.88 10.29
CA TRP A 212 10.41 -16.19 11.35
C TRP A 212 9.51 -15.62 12.45
N SER A 213 10.11 -15.31 13.61
CA SER A 213 9.37 -14.83 14.79
C SER A 213 9.70 -13.39 15.16
N GLY A 214 10.90 -12.91 14.83
CA GLY A 214 11.38 -11.62 15.30
C GLY A 214 12.11 -10.78 14.25
N PRO A 215 12.53 -9.56 14.62
CA PRO A 215 13.30 -8.69 13.74
C PRO A 215 14.72 -9.20 13.48
N ASP A 216 15.31 -10.01 14.36
CA ASP A 216 16.64 -10.59 14.13
C ASP A 216 16.61 -11.58 12.95
N ASP A 217 15.51 -12.30 12.79
CA ASP A 217 15.31 -13.20 11.65
C ASP A 217 15.07 -12.47 10.33
N LEU A 218 14.66 -11.19 10.38
CA LEU A 218 14.56 -10.35 9.17
C LEU A 218 15.95 -10.16 8.55
N VAL A 219 17.02 -10.12 9.36
CA VAL A 219 18.41 -10.10 8.85
C VAL A 219 18.66 -11.32 7.99
N ILE A 220 18.30 -12.50 8.50
CA ILE A 220 18.49 -13.79 7.81
C ILE A 220 17.71 -13.78 6.50
N LYS A 221 16.45 -13.33 6.50
CA LYS A 221 15.67 -13.26 5.27
C LYS A 221 16.26 -12.31 4.23
N ILE A 222 16.70 -11.13 4.65
CA ILE A 222 17.33 -10.16 3.74
C ILE A 222 18.58 -10.77 3.12
N GLU A 223 19.37 -11.49 3.91
CA GLU A 223 20.56 -12.18 3.44
C GLU A 223 20.24 -13.30 2.45
N GLU A 224 19.25 -14.15 2.75
CA GLU A 224 18.80 -15.21 1.84
C GLU A 224 18.37 -14.66 0.47
N LEU A 225 17.64 -13.54 0.46
CA LEU A 225 17.20 -12.90 -0.80
C LEU A 225 18.37 -12.29 -1.56
N ARG A 226 19.39 -11.78 -0.87
CA ARG A 226 20.62 -11.28 -1.49
C ARG A 226 21.42 -12.41 -2.10
N GLU A 227 21.67 -13.47 -1.35
CA GLU A 227 22.37 -14.65 -1.86
C GLU A 227 21.64 -15.24 -3.07
N ALA A 228 20.32 -15.41 -2.97
CA ALA A 228 19.50 -15.92 -4.06
C ALA A 228 19.61 -15.06 -5.32
N THR A 229 19.87 -13.76 -5.19
CA THR A 229 19.95 -12.82 -6.32
C THR A 229 21.37 -12.32 -6.61
N ASN A 230 22.40 -13.03 -6.13
CA ASN A 230 23.81 -12.68 -6.28
C ASN A 230 24.12 -11.23 -5.88
N TRP A 231 23.45 -10.72 -4.85
CA TRP A 231 23.60 -9.34 -4.35
C TRP A 231 23.32 -8.28 -5.42
N GLU A 232 22.60 -8.61 -6.49
CA GLU A 232 22.32 -7.67 -7.55
C GLU A 232 21.22 -6.68 -7.15
N LYS A 233 20.23 -7.14 -6.37
CA LYS A 233 18.95 -6.45 -6.24
C LYS A 233 18.82 -5.75 -4.88
N PRO A 234 18.29 -4.52 -4.85
CA PRO A 234 18.00 -3.84 -3.60
C PRO A 234 16.81 -4.50 -2.88
N ILE A 235 16.93 -4.62 -1.55
CA ILE A 235 15.92 -5.22 -0.69
C ILE A 235 15.14 -4.15 0.07
N TYR A 236 13.85 -4.08 -0.21
CA TYR A 236 12.92 -3.13 0.39
C TYR A 236 12.21 -3.81 1.55
N VAL A 237 11.93 -3.05 2.60
CA VAL A 237 11.07 -3.49 3.71
C VAL A 237 9.88 -2.55 3.79
N LYS A 238 8.69 -3.09 3.56
CA LYS A 238 7.43 -2.35 3.60
C LYS A 238 6.71 -2.57 4.92
N VAL A 239 6.34 -1.47 5.57
CA VAL A 239 5.64 -1.45 6.87
C VAL A 239 4.44 -0.53 6.79
N GLY A 240 3.36 -0.87 7.51
CA GLY A 240 2.27 0.06 7.76
C GLY A 240 2.64 1.07 8.84
N ALA A 241 2.27 2.33 8.67
CA ALA A 241 2.67 3.45 9.52
C ALA A 241 2.00 3.44 10.91
N THR A 242 2.35 2.47 11.75
CA THR A 242 1.82 2.29 13.11
C THR A 242 2.86 2.60 14.18
N ARG A 243 4.00 1.89 14.19
CA ARG A 243 5.12 2.08 15.11
C ARG A 243 6.39 2.50 14.36
N VAL A 244 6.24 3.45 13.44
CA VAL A 244 7.25 3.89 12.46
C VAL A 244 8.66 4.04 13.06
N ALA A 245 8.80 4.72 14.20
CA ALA A 245 10.11 4.93 14.82
C ALA A 245 10.83 3.62 15.24
N TYR A 246 10.08 2.59 15.63
CA TYR A 246 10.63 1.27 15.97
C TYR A 246 10.85 0.44 14.70
N ASP A 247 9.84 0.39 13.83
CA ASP A 247 9.88 -0.44 12.62
C ASP A 247 11.01 0.00 11.68
N VAL A 248 11.24 1.31 11.55
CA VAL A 248 12.35 1.88 10.77
C VAL A 248 13.70 1.50 11.37
N LYS A 249 13.86 1.60 12.69
CA LYS A 249 15.12 1.21 13.35
C LYS A 249 15.43 -0.26 13.13
N LEU A 250 14.42 -1.12 13.26
CA LEU A 250 14.59 -2.56 13.07
C LEU A 250 14.91 -2.91 11.62
N ALA A 251 14.21 -2.32 10.64
CA ALA A 251 14.49 -2.56 9.23
C ALA A 251 15.88 -2.05 8.79
N VAL A 252 16.31 -0.88 9.28
CA VAL A 252 17.67 -0.37 9.02
C VAL A 252 18.74 -1.25 9.66
N ALA A 253 18.51 -1.71 10.90
CA ALA A 253 19.40 -2.64 11.59
C ALA A 253 19.47 -4.01 10.88
N ALA A 254 18.34 -4.49 10.35
CA ALA A 254 18.26 -5.71 9.57
C ALA A 254 18.96 -5.61 8.19
N GLY A 255 19.32 -4.40 7.78
CA GLY A 255 20.08 -4.16 6.55
C GLY A 255 19.21 -3.86 5.34
N ALA A 256 17.97 -3.41 5.50
CA ALA A 256 17.14 -2.98 4.37
C ALA A 256 17.82 -1.86 3.56
N ASP A 257 17.74 -1.97 2.23
CA ASP A 257 18.23 -0.98 1.28
C ASP A 257 17.25 0.19 1.12
N VAL A 258 15.95 -0.10 1.20
CA VAL A 258 14.86 0.87 1.11
C VAL A 258 13.79 0.53 2.15
N LEU A 259 13.22 1.55 2.79
CA LEU A 259 12.10 1.39 3.70
C LEU A 259 10.85 2.06 3.11
N VAL A 260 9.77 1.30 2.98
CA VAL A 260 8.49 1.79 2.48
C VAL A 260 7.53 1.93 3.66
N VAL A 261 7.24 3.18 4.04
CA VAL A 261 6.32 3.50 5.15
C VAL A 261 4.95 3.84 4.56
N ASP A 262 4.00 2.93 4.71
CA ASP A 262 2.68 3.01 4.09
C ASP A 262 1.65 3.62 5.05
N GLY A 263 1.18 4.83 4.73
CA GLY A 263 0.28 5.62 5.56
C GLY A 263 -1.15 5.09 5.58
N MET A 264 -1.95 5.51 6.58
CA MET A 264 -3.36 5.10 6.73
C MET A 264 -4.24 5.38 5.50
N GLN A 265 -3.83 6.29 4.62
CA GLN A 265 -4.53 6.61 3.38
C GLN A 265 -4.43 5.49 2.32
N GLY A 266 -3.53 4.53 2.50
CA GLY A 266 -3.32 3.43 1.55
C GLY A 266 -4.62 2.73 1.18
N GLY A 267 -4.83 2.50 -0.11
CA GLY A 267 -5.98 1.77 -0.62
C GLY A 267 -5.86 0.26 -0.45
N THR A 268 -6.99 -0.43 -0.56
CA THR A 268 -7.04 -1.89 -0.65
C THR A 268 -8.16 -2.35 -1.57
N GLY A 269 -7.98 -3.51 -2.20
CA GLY A 269 -9.04 -4.19 -2.94
C GLY A 269 -10.08 -4.86 -2.02
N ALA A 270 -9.67 -5.22 -0.79
CA ALA A 270 -10.50 -5.82 0.25
C ALA A 270 -9.84 -5.67 1.64
N THR A 271 -10.62 -5.29 2.65
CA THR A 271 -10.28 -5.25 4.09
C THR A 271 -11.51 -5.39 4.96
#